data_AF-A0A2D8FBF5-F1
#
_entry.id   AF-A0A2D8FBF5-F1
#
_cell.length_a   1.000
_cell.length_b   1.000
_cell.length_c   1.000
_cell.angle_alpha   90.00
_cell.angle_beta   90.00
_cell.angle_gamma   90.00
#
_symmetry.space_group_name_H-M   'P 1'
#
loop_
_entity.id
_entity.type
_entity.pdbx_description
1 polymer ?
#
loop_
_entity_poly.entity_id
_entity_poly.type
_entity_poly.pdbx_seq_one_letter_code
_entity_poly.pdbx_strand_id
1 'polypeptide(L)' 'MFKDIQVGDSVTMKTPQGQELRGKAVMKGPHGWVINTGGRHGTPRVVSESNFVKMRKGKNRKPDFFGDFHYGV' A
#
# COMPACT_ATOMS: atom_id res chain seq x y z
N MET A 1 -8.33 9.54 0.74
CA MET A 1 -7.96 8.59 -0.34
C MET A 1 -6.77 7.71 0.04
N PHE A 2 -5.59 8.28 0.35
CA PHE A 2 -4.43 7.52 0.88
C PHE A 2 -4.67 7.00 2.31
N LYS A 3 -5.18 7.87 3.19
CA LYS A 3 -5.54 7.51 4.58
C LYS A 3 -6.61 6.41 4.68
N ASP A 4 -7.38 6.19 3.62
CA ASP A 4 -8.46 5.18 3.56
C ASP A 4 -7.99 3.80 3.13
N ILE A 5 -6.70 3.66 2.78
CA ILE A 5 -6.11 2.37 2.42
C ILE A 5 -6.26 1.43 3.60
N GLN A 6 -6.64 0.19 3.28
CA GLN A 6 -6.71 -0.92 4.21
C GLN A 6 -6.00 -2.13 3.61
N VAL A 7 -5.66 -3.09 4.46
CA VAL A 7 -5.09 -4.36 4.04
C VAL A 7 -6.03 -5.01 3.02
N GLY A 8 -5.50 -5.47 1.88
CA GLY A 8 -6.26 -6.09 0.79
C GLY A 8 -6.70 -5.14 -0.33
N ASP A 9 -6.58 -3.83 -0.13
CA ASP A 9 -6.82 -2.84 -1.19
C ASP A 9 -5.81 -2.99 -2.32
N SER A 10 -6.24 -2.69 -3.55
CA SER A 10 -5.34 -2.52 -4.67
C SER A 10 -4.84 -1.08 -4.71
N VAL A 11 -3.53 -0.90 -4.65
CA VAL A 11 -2.89 0.43 -4.61
C VAL A 11 -1.95 0.56 -5.79
N THR A 12 -1.99 1.71 -6.45
CA THR A 12 -1.08 2.08 -7.54
C THR A 12 -0.13 3.17 -7.03
N MET A 13 1.17 2.96 -7.27
CA MET A 13 2.24 3.91 -6.97
C MET A 13 2.98 4.31 -8.25
N LYS A 14 3.65 5.46 -8.20
CA LYS A 14 4.59 5.90 -9.25
C LYS A 14 6.03 5.62 -8.82
N THR A 15 6.82 4.99 -9.67
CA THR A 15 8.25 4.78 -9.44
C THR A 15 9.03 6.08 -9.68
N PRO A 16 10.27 6.19 -9.17
CA PRO A 16 11.14 7.32 -9.49
C PRO A 16 11.38 7.51 -10.99
N GLN A 17 11.35 6.42 -11.77
CA GLN A 17 11.47 6.42 -13.23
C GLN A 17 10.16 6.80 -13.95
N GLY A 18 9.11 7.13 -13.20
CA GLY A 18 7.82 7.60 -13.73
C GLY A 18 6.84 6.49 -14.11
N GLN A 19 7.17 5.22 -13.92
CA GLN A 19 6.29 4.10 -14.23
C GLN A 19 5.24 3.91 -13.13
N GLU A 20 4.04 3.45 -13.49
CA GLU A 20 3.03 3.05 -12.50
C GLU A 20 3.15 1.55 -12.19
N LEU A 21 3.23 1.23 -10.90
CA LEU A 21 3.18 -0.13 -10.39
C LEU A 21 1.95 -0.31 -9.51
N ARG A 22 1.35 -1.50 -9.59
CA ARG A 22 0.17 -1.85 -8.80
C ARG A 22 0.45 -3.06 -7.93
N GLY A 23 -0.02 -3.00 -6.69
CA GLY A 23 0.09 -4.11 -5.75
C GLY A 23 -1.10 -4.18 -4.78
N LYS A 24 -1.03 -5.17 -3.88
CA LYS A 24 -1.96 -5.35 -2.78
C LYS A 24 -1.37 -4.79 -1.49
N ALA A 25 -2.10 -3.91 -0.82
CA ALA A 25 -1.73 -3.40 0.50
C ALA A 25 -1.69 -4.55 1.51
N VAL A 26 -0.59 -4.68 2.23
CA VAL A 26 -0.35 -5.76 3.20
C VAL A 26 -0.26 -5.25 4.64
N MET A 27 0.38 -4.10 4.88
CA MET A 27 0.54 -3.49 6.20
C MET A 27 0.98 -2.02 6.10
N LYS A 28 0.79 -1.24 7.17
CA LYS A 28 1.46 0.04 7.37
C LYS A 28 2.87 -0.18 7.92
N GLY A 29 3.81 0.58 7.39
CA GLY A 29 5.16 0.72 7.91
C GLY A 29 5.49 2.19 8.20
N PRO A 30 6.70 2.47 8.69
CA PRO A 30 7.10 3.79 9.16
C PRO A 30 7.10 4.88 8.06
N HIS A 31 7.18 4.48 6.79
CA HIS A 31 7.22 5.41 5.65
C HIS A 31 5.97 5.33 4.75
N GLY A 32 4.92 4.65 5.20
CA GLY A 32 3.67 4.49 4.46
C GLY A 32 3.24 3.02 4.33
N TRP A 33 2.40 2.74 3.34
CA TRP A 33 1.86 1.40 3.12
C TRP A 33 2.84 0.50 2.39
N VAL A 34 3.06 -0.70 2.90
CA VAL A 34 3.72 -1.77 2.16
C VAL A 34 2.70 -2.43 1.25
N ILE A 35 3.05 -2.57 -0.02
CA ILE A 35 2.28 -3.30 -1.04
C ILE A 35 3.09 -4.47 -1.59
N ASN A 36 2.41 -5.57 -1.93
CA ASN A 36 2.99 -6.66 -2.70
C ASN A 36 2.61 -6.49 -4.19
N THR A 37 3.59 -6.28 -5.06
CA THR A 37 3.39 -6.10 -6.51
C THR A 37 3.47 -7.41 -7.32
N GLY A 38 3.46 -8.58 -6.65
CA GLY A 38 3.51 -9.90 -7.31
C GLY A 38 4.93 -10.42 -7.53
N GLY A 39 5.10 -11.30 -8.53
CA GLY A 39 6.34 -12.06 -8.75
C GLY A 39 6.39 -13.39 -7.99
N ARG A 40 7.35 -14.26 -8.32
CA ARG A 40 7.43 -15.65 -7.83
C ARG A 40 7.39 -15.77 -6.30
N HIS A 41 8.02 -14.83 -5.59
CA HIS A 41 8.10 -14.82 -4.13
C HIS A 41 7.41 -13.61 -3.48
N GLY A 42 6.63 -12.84 -4.27
CA GLY A 42 6.15 -11.53 -3.86
C GLY A 42 7.26 -10.48 -3.89
N THR A 43 6.89 -9.25 -4.27
CA THR A 43 7.82 -8.13 -4.38
C THR A 43 7.26 -6.99 -3.55
N PRO A 44 7.85 -6.71 -2.36
CA PRO A 44 7.39 -5.62 -1.52
C PRO A 44 7.82 -4.28 -2.10
N ARG A 45 6.91 -3.30 -2.06
CA ARG A 45 7.17 -1.89 -2.37
C ARG A 45 6.49 -1.01 -1.32
N VAL A 46 7.02 0.20 -1.13
CA VAL A 46 6.48 1.18 -0.18
C VAL A 46 5.74 2.28 -0.93
N VAL A 47 4.53 2.56 -0.49
CA VAL A 47 3.66 3.63 -0.98
C VAL A 47 3.54 4.69 0.11
N SER A 48 4.10 5.87 -0.16
CA SER A 48 3.95 7.08 0.63
C SER A 48 2.89 7.99 -0.01
N GLU A 49 2.50 9.06 0.67
CA GLU A 49 1.61 10.07 0.05
C GLU A 49 2.22 10.68 -1.23
N SER A 50 3.54 10.88 -1.25
CA SER A 50 4.24 11.50 -2.39
C SER A 50 4.29 10.65 -3.67
N ASN A 51 4.18 9.33 -3.55
CA ASN A 51 4.21 8.41 -4.71
C ASN A 51 2.87 7.71 -4.96
N PHE A 52 1.85 8.00 -4.16
CA PHE A 52 0.51 7.45 -4.30
C PHE A 52 -0.19 8.01 -5.54
N VAL A 53 -0.78 7.13 -6.34
CA VAL A 53 -1.56 7.52 -7.53
C VAL A 53 -3.05 7.31 -7.28
N LYS A 54 -3.45 6.07 -6.96
CA LYS A 54 -4.86 5.71 -6.72
C LYS A 54 -5.00 4.42 -5.95
N MET A 55 -6.20 4.18 -5.43
CA MET A 55 -6.57 2.93 -4.79
C MET A 55 -7.93 2.41 -5.25
N ARG A 56 -8.14 1.11 -5.12
CA ARG A 56 -9.43 0.44 -5.25
C ARG A 56 -9.66 -0.45 -4.05
N LYS A 57 -10.81 -0.27 -3.39
CA LYS A 57 -11.23 -1.05 -2.22
C LYS A 57 -11.24 -2.56 -2.53
N GLY A 58 -10.60 -3.34 -1.67
CA GLY A 58 -10.68 -4.79 -1.67
C GLY A 58 -12.02 -5.28 -1.13
N LYS A 59 -12.51 -6.42 -1.63
CA LYS A 59 -13.77 -7.02 -1.14
C LYS A 59 -13.69 -7.40 0.35
N ASN A 60 -12.55 -7.94 0.77
CA ASN A 60 -12.30 -8.38 2.14
C ASN A 60 -11.24 -7.49 2.81
N ARG A 61 -11.34 -6.16 2.60
CA ARG A 61 -10.42 -5.21 3.20
C ARG A 61 -10.58 -5.20 4.72
N LYS A 62 -9.48 -5.06 5.45
CA LYS A 62 -9.47 -4.98 6.91
C LYS A 62 -8.52 -3.89 7.42
N PRO A 63 -8.82 -3.25 8.55
CA PRO A 63 -7.88 -2.35 9.21
C PRO A 63 -6.57 -3.10 9.56
N ASP A 64 -5.47 -2.36 9.62
CA ASP A 64 -4.18 -2.87 10.10
C ASP A 64 -3.94 -2.38 11.52
N PHE A 65 -4.55 -3.05 12.51
CA PHE A 65 -4.44 -2.62 13.91
C PHE A 65 -2.99 -2.57 14.42
N PHE A 66 -2.13 -3.47 13.95
CA PHE A 66 -0.73 -3.50 14.36
C PHE A 66 0.03 -2.30 13.78
N GLY A 67 -0.10 -2.10 12.46
CA GLY A 67 0.50 -0.94 11.80
C GLY A 67 -0.06 0.39 12.31
N ASP A 68 -1.35 0.46 12.63
CA ASP A 68 -2.00 1.62 13.23
C ASP A 68 -1.47 1.93 14.62
N PHE A 69 -1.25 0.91 15.46
CA PHE A 69 -0.67 1.11 16.80
C PHE A 69 0.76 1.69 16.74
N HIS A 70 1.58 1.24 15.78
CA HIS A 70 2.97 1.68 15.67
C HIS A 70 3.17 2.94 14.83
N TYR A 71 2.33 3.18 13.83
CA TYR A 71 2.56 4.18 12.78
C TYR A 71 1.31 4.99 12.41
N GLY A 72 0.19 4.80 13.12
CA GLY A 72 -1.05 5.56 12.93
C GLY A 72 -0.96 6.93 13.58
N VAL A 73 -0.34 7.88 12.87
CA VAL A 73 -0.30 9.31 13.22
C VAL A 73 -1.12 10.11 12.20
#